data_AF-A0A7W7S7T7-F1
#
_entry.id   AF-A0A7W7S7T7-F1
#
_cell.length_a   1.000
_cell.length_b   1.000
_cell.length_c   1.000
_cell.angle_alpha   90.00
_cell.angle_beta   90.00
_cell.angle_gamma   90.00
#
_symmetry.space_group_name_H-M   'P 1'
#
loop_
_entity.id
_entity.type
_entity.pdbx_description
1 polymer ?
#
loop_
_entity_poly.entity_id
_entity_poly.type
_entity_poly.pdbx_seq_one_letter_code
_entity_poly.pdbx_strand_id
1 'polypeptide(L)'
;MSEIQDGRPGHTLVPCPSCGLTDEVKGVPAVYLAGRDRILVPSRDSEGRSTTVTRTVTTAVSDALAPAPETPEPKATGPGCLGALALLVAIGTFIGGAAGGHWFSDDPTPATGFGYTNQSAPTPDSDLAFLGWISGFALLAAVVLLGLAWRQKAAFRNRLAGRPAAEELWTRAWYCARCGTAHFPATPDEPAQALTLQDFRRRIWQAGGYGELAAQHPVS
;
A
#
# COMPACT_ATOMS: atom_id res chain seq x y z
N MET A 1 32.20 -19.03 -36.37
CA MET A 1 31.34 -18.63 -35.23
C MET A 1 30.61 -19.89 -34.80
N SER A 2 31.05 -20.49 -33.70
CA SER A 2 30.54 -21.78 -33.23
C SER A 2 29.47 -21.53 -32.17
N GLU A 3 28.25 -21.94 -32.47
CA GLU A 3 27.11 -21.95 -31.57
C GLU A 3 27.31 -23.08 -30.55
N ILE A 4 27.50 -22.71 -29.28
CA ILE A 4 27.60 -23.67 -28.17
C ILE A 4 26.17 -23.96 -27.71
N GLN A 5 25.62 -25.09 -28.16
CA GLN A 5 24.32 -25.61 -27.73
C GLN A 5 24.48 -26.39 -26.42
N ASP A 6 24.13 -25.75 -25.31
CA ASP A 6 24.06 -26.40 -24.00
C ASP A 6 22.67 -27.05 -23.84
N GLY A 7 22.63 -28.36 -23.55
CA GLY A 7 21.46 -29.24 -23.68
C GLY A 7 20.35 -29.07 -22.63
N ARG A 8 20.09 -27.86 -22.13
CA ARG A 8 18.90 -27.54 -21.33
C ARG A 8 17.85 -26.85 -22.20
N PRO A 9 16.56 -27.24 -22.11
CA PRO A 9 15.52 -26.57 -22.87
C PRO A 9 15.44 -25.07 -22.51
N GLY A 10 15.81 -24.22 -23.46
CA GLY A 10 15.08 -22.98 -23.73
C GLY A 10 15.65 -21.63 -23.26
N HIS A 11 16.95 -21.49 -22.96
CA HIS A 11 17.52 -20.15 -22.74
C HIS A 11 18.78 -19.96 -23.58
N THR A 12 18.62 -19.39 -24.78
CA THR A 12 19.72 -18.79 -25.52
C THR A 12 20.30 -17.68 -24.65
N LEU A 13 21.47 -17.92 -24.05
CA LEU A 13 22.16 -16.94 -23.24
C LEU A 13 22.62 -15.80 -24.17
N VAL A 14 21.98 -14.64 -24.03
CA VAL A 14 22.34 -13.46 -24.80
C VAL A 14 23.71 -12.97 -24.32
N PRO A 15 24.73 -12.88 -25.19
CA PRO A 15 26.03 -12.36 -24.79
C PRO A 15 25.89 -10.92 -24.31
N CYS A 16 26.62 -10.57 -23.25
CA CYS A 16 26.61 -9.21 -22.75
C CYS A 16 27.12 -8.25 -23.86
N PRO A 17 26.38 -7.19 -24.21
CA PRO A 17 26.81 -6.22 -25.23
C PRO A 17 28.12 -5.50 -24.87
N SER A 18 28.45 -5.42 -23.57
CA SER A 18 29.63 -4.71 -23.08
C SER A 18 30.89 -5.58 -23.06
N CYS A 19 30.82 -6.84 -22.63
CA CYS A 19 31.99 -7.72 -22.55
C CYS A 19 32.01 -8.89 -23.54
N GLY A 20 30.90 -9.15 -24.24
CA GLY A 20 30.77 -10.24 -25.21
C GLY A 20 30.61 -11.64 -24.61
N LEU A 21 30.58 -11.76 -23.28
CA LEU A 21 30.55 -13.05 -22.57
C LEU A 21 29.15 -13.38 -22.02
N THR A 22 28.91 -14.67 -21.79
CA THR A 22 27.63 -15.23 -21.31
C THR A 22 27.73 -15.88 -19.93
N ASP A 23 28.93 -15.94 -19.34
CA ASP A 23 29.25 -16.68 -18.11
C ASP A 23 28.61 -16.08 -16.85
N GLU A 24 28.52 -14.75 -16.78
CA GLU A 24 27.98 -14.02 -15.62
C GLU A 24 26.69 -13.24 -15.92
N VAL A 25 25.96 -13.62 -16.97
CA VAL A 25 24.68 -13.01 -17.32
C VAL A 25 23.54 -13.75 -16.62
N LYS A 26 22.77 -13.03 -15.81
CA LYS A 26 21.62 -13.56 -15.08
C LYS A 26 20.40 -12.69 -15.31
N GLY A 27 19.21 -13.29 -15.35
CA GLY A 27 17.97 -12.53 -15.37
C GLY A 27 17.89 -11.62 -14.14
N VAL A 28 17.44 -10.38 -14.33
CA VAL A 28 17.30 -9.42 -13.23
C VAL A 28 16.45 -9.96 -12.07
N PRO A 29 15.32 -10.67 -12.31
CA PRO A 29 14.55 -11.27 -11.22
C PRO A 29 15.36 -12.23 -10.35
N ALA A 30 16.24 -13.03 -10.97
CA ALA A 30 17.08 -13.97 -10.23
C ALA A 30 18.13 -13.24 -9.37
N VAL A 31 18.75 -12.19 -9.89
CA VAL A 31 19.73 -11.37 -9.14
C VAL A 31 19.08 -10.63 -7.99
N TYR A 32 17.91 -10.02 -8.26
CA TYR A 32 17.11 -9.35 -7.25
C TYR A 32 16.70 -10.29 -6.11
N LEU A 33 16.19 -11.48 -6.42
CA LEU A 33 15.81 -12.45 -5.39
C LEU A 33 17.03 -13.01 -4.64
N ALA A 34 18.15 -13.24 -5.34
CA ALA A 34 19.38 -13.77 -4.73
C ALA A 34 20.02 -12.82 -3.72
N GLY A 35 19.87 -11.50 -3.89
CA GLY A 35 20.40 -10.52 -2.93
C GLY A 35 19.38 -10.00 -1.91
N ARG A 36 18.20 -10.62 -1.81
CA ARG A 36 17.28 -10.44 -0.67
C ARG A 36 17.45 -11.62 0.28
N ASP A 37 18.01 -11.35 1.45
CA ASP A 37 18.06 -12.31 2.54
C ASP A 37 17.11 -11.89 3.67
N ARG A 38 16.52 -12.87 4.35
CA ARG A 38 15.63 -12.65 5.49
C ARG A 38 16.33 -13.08 6.75
N ILE A 39 16.79 -12.11 7.52
CA ILE A 39 17.41 -12.37 8.81
C ILE A 39 16.40 -12.15 9.94
N LEU A 40 16.40 -13.07 10.89
CA LEU A 40 15.65 -12.94 12.13
C LEU A 40 16.45 -12.06 13.08
N VAL A 41 16.00 -10.83 13.31
CA VAL A 41 16.67 -9.90 14.21
C VAL A 41 15.90 -9.86 15.53
N PRO A 42 16.56 -10.12 16.68
CA PRO A 42 15.93 -9.87 17.96
C PRO A 42 15.68 -8.37 18.10
N SER A 43 14.40 -8.00 18.22
CA SER A 43 13.94 -6.64 18.48
C SER A 43 13.37 -6.59 19.89
N ARG A 44 13.50 -5.45 20.56
CA ARG A 44 12.84 -5.21 21.84
C ARG A 44 11.68 -4.26 21.59
N ASP A 45 10.50 -4.67 22.05
CA ASP A 45 9.36 -3.76 22.07
C ASP A 45 9.52 -2.70 23.18
N SER A 46 8.60 -1.74 23.22
CA SER A 46 8.57 -0.69 24.24
C SER A 46 8.39 -1.22 25.67
N GLU A 47 7.97 -2.47 25.83
CA GLU A 47 7.78 -3.16 27.10
C GLU A 47 9.02 -3.98 27.51
N GLY A 48 10.08 -3.96 26.69
CA GLY A 48 11.33 -4.67 26.94
C GLY A 48 11.27 -6.17 26.63
N ARG A 49 10.18 -6.67 26.04
CA ARG A 49 10.06 -8.07 25.61
C ARG A 49 10.83 -8.27 24.32
N SER A 50 11.66 -9.31 24.29
CA SER A 50 12.38 -9.71 23.08
C SER A 50 11.42 -10.39 22.11
N THR A 51 11.16 -9.76 20.98
CA THR A 51 10.42 -10.33 19.86
C THR A 51 11.38 -10.53 18.70
N THR A 52 11.30 -11.67 18.02
CA THR A 52 12.10 -11.89 16.81
C THR A 52 11.36 -11.24 15.65
N VAL A 53 11.94 -10.19 15.06
CA VAL A 53 11.38 -9.50 13.91
C VAL A 53 12.19 -9.90 12.68
N THR A 54 11.51 -10.47 11.69
CA THR A 54 12.13 -10.76 10.40
C THR A 54 12.43 -9.44 9.70
N ARG A 55 13.71 -9.14 9.48
CA ARG A 55 14.16 -7.99 8.71
C ARG A 55 14.71 -8.48 7.38
N THR A 56 14.26 -7.89 6.28
CA THR A 56 14.85 -8.17 4.97
C THR A 56 16.11 -7.33 4.83
N VAL A 57 17.24 -7.96 4.56
CA VAL A 57 18.47 -7.29 4.16
C VAL A 57 18.57 -7.39 2.66
N THR A 58 18.64 -6.24 2.00
CA THR A 58 18.80 -6.13 0.56
C THR A 58 20.22 -5.67 0.26
N THR A 59 20.89 -6.34 -0.69
CA THR A 59 22.14 -5.81 -1.23
C THR A 59 21.86 -4.54 -2.05
N ALA A 60 22.81 -3.61 -2.13
CA ALA A 60 22.65 -2.38 -2.93
C ALA A 60 22.29 -2.67 -4.40
N VAL A 61 22.82 -3.77 -4.95
CA VAL A 61 22.47 -4.25 -6.29
C VAL A 61 21.01 -4.71 -6.37
N SER A 62 20.51 -5.41 -5.36
CA SER A 62 19.09 -5.83 -5.34
C SER A 62 18.16 -4.65 -5.18
N ASP A 63 18.51 -3.68 -4.34
CA ASP A 63 17.71 -2.47 -4.17
C ASP A 63 17.65 -1.64 -5.46
N ALA A 64 18.78 -1.53 -6.16
CA ALA A 64 18.85 -0.85 -7.45
C ALA A 64 18.02 -1.55 -8.54
N LEU A 65 17.88 -2.88 -8.45
CA LEU A 65 17.11 -3.71 -9.37
C LEU A 65 15.64 -3.86 -8.94
N ALA A 66 15.13 -3.11 -7.98
CA ALA A 66 13.76 -3.25 -7.50
C ALA A 66 12.71 -2.85 -8.56
N PRO A 67 11.67 -3.67 -8.82
CA PRO A 67 10.66 -3.40 -9.84
C PRO A 67 9.75 -2.22 -9.49
N ALA A 68 9.60 -1.92 -8.20
CA ALA A 68 8.79 -0.82 -7.69
C ALA A 68 9.43 -0.27 -6.42
N PRO A 69 9.18 1.01 -6.07
CA PRO A 69 9.60 1.56 -4.79
C PRO A 69 8.97 0.75 -3.65
N GLU A 70 9.76 0.48 -2.60
CA GLU A 70 9.21 -0.04 -1.35
C GLU A 70 8.30 1.05 -0.78
N THR A 71 6.98 0.89 -0.98
CA THR A 71 6.02 1.77 -0.32
C THR A 71 6.26 1.62 1.16
N PRO A 72 6.48 2.71 1.92
CA PRO A 72 6.50 2.61 3.37
C PRO A 72 5.18 1.95 3.73
N GLU A 73 5.26 0.73 4.30
CA GLU A 73 4.06 0.08 4.79
C GLU A 73 3.36 1.12 5.65
N PRO A 74 2.05 1.37 5.42
CA PRO A 74 1.32 2.17 6.37
C PRO A 74 1.43 1.38 7.66
N LYS A 75 2.36 1.77 8.54
CA LYS A 75 2.41 1.30 9.91
C LYS A 75 0.98 1.51 10.36
N ALA A 76 0.26 0.41 10.54
CA ALA A 76 -1.10 0.40 11.03
C ALA A 76 -0.98 0.77 12.51
N THR A 77 -0.56 2.01 12.78
CA THR A 77 -0.26 2.53 14.11
C THR A 77 -1.58 2.88 14.77
N GLY A 78 -2.51 1.95 14.90
CA GLY A 78 -3.56 2.05 15.91
C GLY A 78 -4.87 2.82 15.64
N PRO A 79 -5.06 3.75 14.67
CA PRO A 79 -6.33 4.49 14.63
C PRO A 79 -7.47 3.75 13.93
N GLY A 80 -7.18 2.69 13.15
CA GLY A 80 -8.22 1.97 12.40
C GLY A 80 -9.25 1.28 13.30
N CYS A 81 -8.79 0.72 14.43
CA CYS A 81 -9.67 0.04 15.39
C CYS A 81 -10.49 1.06 16.21
N LEU A 82 -9.89 2.20 16.56
CA LEU A 82 -10.58 3.30 17.24
C LEU A 82 -11.64 3.95 16.34
N GLY A 83 -11.35 4.14 15.05
CA GLY A 83 -12.33 4.65 14.09
C GLY A 83 -13.52 3.72 13.89
N ALA A 84 -13.29 2.40 13.85
CA ALA A 84 -14.35 1.40 13.74
C ALA A 84 -15.22 1.32 15.02
N LEU A 85 -14.60 1.40 16.21
CA LEU A 85 -15.33 1.45 17.48
C LEU A 85 -16.15 2.74 17.61
N ALA A 86 -15.59 3.89 17.25
CA ALA A 86 -16.32 5.16 17.25
C ALA A 86 -17.54 5.13 16.31
N LEU A 87 -17.39 4.49 15.13
CA LEU A 87 -18.49 4.30 14.18
C LEU A 87 -19.60 3.40 14.76
N LEU A 88 -19.23 2.28 15.39
CA LEU A 88 -20.20 1.37 16.01
C LEU A 88 -20.96 2.02 17.17
N VAL A 89 -20.26 2.81 18.00
CA VAL A 89 -20.90 3.58 19.08
C VAL A 89 -21.84 4.63 18.50
N ALA A 90 -21.47 5.34 17.43
CA ALA A 90 -22.34 6.31 16.77
C ALA A 90 -23.60 5.66 16.18
N ILE A 91 -23.47 4.50 15.52
CA ILE A 91 -24.61 3.74 14.97
C ILE A 91 -25.52 3.24 16.10
N GLY A 92 -24.96 2.69 17.18
CA GLY A 92 -25.73 2.21 18.32
C GLY A 92 -26.54 3.33 18.98
N THR A 93 -25.93 4.50 19.17
CA THR A 93 -26.60 5.68 19.74
C THR A 93 -27.71 6.20 18.82
N PHE A 94 -27.49 6.19 17.49
CA PHE A 94 -28.51 6.61 16.53
C PHE A 94 -29.70 5.65 16.47
N ILE A 95 -29.45 4.33 16.40
CA ILE A 95 -30.51 3.30 16.38
C ILE A 95 -31.26 3.27 17.71
N GLY A 96 -30.56 3.38 18.84
CA GLY A 96 -31.17 3.48 20.16
C GLY A 96 -32.07 4.72 20.31
N GLY A 97 -31.63 5.87 19.79
CA GLY A 97 -32.43 7.10 19.79
C GLY A 97 -33.65 7.04 18.86
N ALA A 98 -33.51 6.43 17.68
CA ALA A 98 -34.58 6.29 16.71
C ALA A 98 -35.63 5.24 17.14
N ALA A 99 -35.20 4.10 17.67
CA ALA A 99 -36.09 3.04 18.16
C ALA A 99 -36.83 3.43 19.46
N GLY A 100 -36.29 4.39 20.23
CA GLY A 100 -36.97 4.97 21.39
C GLY A 100 -38.23 5.79 21.06
N GLY A 101 -38.42 6.21 19.80
CA GLY A 101 -39.66 6.88 19.36
C GLY A 101 -39.77 8.37 19.71
N HIS A 102 -38.67 9.02 20.11
CA HIS A 102 -38.69 10.42 20.56
C HIS A 102 -38.30 11.44 19.47
N TRP A 103 -37.80 10.99 18.32
CA TRP A 103 -37.14 11.87 17.33
C TRP A 103 -38.07 12.45 16.26
N PHE A 104 -39.26 11.89 16.09
CA PHE A 104 -40.22 12.31 15.06
C PHE A 104 -41.65 12.52 15.60
N SER A 105 -41.83 12.44 16.91
CA SER A 105 -43.15 12.56 17.54
C SER A 105 -43.39 14.01 17.96
N ASP A 106 -43.82 14.84 17.02
CA ASP A 106 -44.56 16.06 17.34
C ASP A 106 -46.02 15.65 17.61
N ASP A 107 -46.29 15.12 18.81
CA ASP A 107 -47.67 14.83 19.22
C ASP A 107 -48.17 15.92 20.17
N PRO A 108 -48.91 16.94 19.68
CA PRO A 108 -49.75 17.74 20.55
C PRO A 108 -50.99 16.91 20.85
N THR A 109 -50.97 16.07 21.90
CA THR A 109 -52.21 15.43 22.38
C THR A 109 -53.06 16.47 23.10
N PRO A 110 -54.27 16.84 22.59
CA PRO A 110 -55.21 17.61 23.39
C PRO A 110 -55.75 16.74 24.53
N ALA A 111 -55.67 17.29 25.74
CA ALA A 111 -56.18 16.70 26.97
C ALA A 111 -57.65 16.29 26.84
N THR A 112 -57.94 14.99 26.85
CA THR A 112 -59.27 14.45 27.21
C THR A 112 -59.13 13.03 27.75
N GLY A 113 -59.25 12.83 29.06
CA GLY A 113 -59.32 11.49 29.64
C GLY A 113 -59.02 11.48 31.14
N PHE A 114 -60.03 11.18 31.94
CA PHE A 114 -60.03 11.25 33.40
C PHE A 114 -59.02 10.30 34.08
N GLY A 115 -58.25 10.85 35.03
CA GLY A 115 -57.95 10.20 36.31
C GLY A 115 -56.76 9.25 36.38
N TYR A 116 -55.53 9.77 36.38
CA TYR A 116 -54.41 9.24 37.18
C TYR A 116 -53.50 10.41 37.56
N THR A 117 -53.22 10.59 38.86
CA THR A 117 -52.19 11.52 39.34
C THR A 117 -50.81 10.93 39.02
N ASN A 118 -50.41 11.01 37.76
CA ASN A 118 -49.03 10.79 37.38
C ASN A 118 -48.31 12.10 37.65
N GLN A 119 -47.65 12.11 38.80
CA GLN A 119 -46.58 13.01 39.20
C GLN A 119 -45.82 13.48 37.95
N SER A 120 -45.88 14.78 37.66
CA SER A 120 -45.15 15.40 36.57
C SER A 120 -43.65 15.15 36.80
N ALA A 121 -43.11 14.13 36.13
CA ALA A 121 -41.68 14.00 35.99
C ALA A 121 -41.20 15.27 35.27
N PRO A 122 -40.12 15.93 35.73
CA PRO A 122 -39.59 17.10 35.06
C PRO A 122 -39.22 16.69 33.64
N THR A 123 -39.86 17.31 32.64
CA THR A 123 -39.56 17.06 31.23
C THR A 123 -38.11 17.44 30.96
N PRO A 124 -37.23 16.50 30.57
CA PRO A 124 -35.89 16.83 30.13
C PRO A 124 -35.95 17.16 28.62
N ASP A 125 -36.82 18.10 28.22
CA ASP A 125 -37.04 18.44 26.80
C ASP A 125 -35.80 19.10 26.16
N SER A 126 -34.85 19.53 26.98
CA SER A 126 -33.63 20.23 26.55
C SER A 126 -32.41 19.33 26.36
N ASP A 127 -32.47 18.06 26.79
CA ASP A 127 -31.26 17.22 26.88
C ASP A 127 -31.02 16.36 25.62
N LEU A 128 -32.07 16.11 24.82
CA LEU A 128 -32.00 15.24 23.64
C LEU A 128 -31.57 15.98 22.35
N ALA A 129 -31.82 17.29 22.24
CA ALA A 129 -31.31 18.11 21.13
C ALA A 129 -29.77 18.12 21.09
N PHE A 130 -29.14 18.06 22.27
CA PHE A 130 -27.70 17.92 22.43
C PHE A 130 -27.17 16.53 22.02
N LEU A 131 -27.98 15.48 22.08
CA LEU A 131 -27.62 14.18 21.48
C LEU A 131 -27.79 14.20 19.96
N GLY A 132 -28.79 14.94 19.47
CA GLY A 132 -29.03 15.19 18.05
C GLY A 132 -27.83 15.79 17.33
N TRP A 133 -27.32 16.93 17.80
CA TRP A 133 -26.14 17.56 17.15
C TRP A 133 -24.90 16.66 17.25
N ILE A 134 -24.64 15.98 18.39
CA ILE A 134 -23.51 15.05 18.54
C ILE A 134 -23.58 13.95 17.49
N SER A 135 -24.75 13.34 17.30
CA SER A 135 -24.93 12.29 16.28
C SER A 135 -24.71 12.81 14.86
N GLY A 136 -25.15 14.04 14.57
CA GLY A 136 -24.94 14.70 13.28
C GLY A 136 -23.46 14.97 13.00
N PHE A 137 -22.74 15.52 13.98
CA PHE A 137 -21.29 15.73 13.87
C PHE A 137 -20.51 14.41 13.78
N ALA A 138 -20.93 13.38 14.53
CA ALA A 138 -20.31 12.06 14.47
C ALA A 138 -20.51 11.41 13.09
N LEU A 139 -21.70 11.49 12.50
CA LEU A 139 -21.98 10.99 11.16
C LEU A 139 -21.20 11.76 10.09
N LEU A 140 -21.14 13.09 10.19
CA LEU A 140 -20.34 13.91 9.28
C LEU A 140 -18.86 13.55 9.36
N ALA A 141 -18.31 13.41 10.58
CA ALA A 141 -16.93 12.97 10.79
C ALA A 141 -16.68 11.59 10.19
N ALA A 142 -17.61 10.64 10.36
CA ALA A 142 -17.52 9.31 9.77
C ALA A 142 -17.49 9.36 8.23
N VAL A 143 -18.37 10.15 7.61
CA VAL A 143 -18.41 10.34 6.14
C VAL A 143 -17.10 10.96 5.64
N VAL A 144 -16.58 11.97 6.34
CA VAL A 144 -15.30 12.59 5.99
C VAL A 144 -14.14 11.59 6.09
N LEU A 145 -14.08 10.80 7.17
CA LEU A 145 -13.05 9.77 7.35
C LEU A 145 -13.15 8.68 6.28
N LEU A 146 -14.36 8.21 5.94
CA LEU A 146 -14.56 7.26 4.84
C LEU A 146 -14.12 7.85 3.50
N GLY A 147 -14.48 9.10 3.22
CA GLY A 147 -14.10 9.80 2.00
C GLY A 147 -12.58 9.96 1.88
N LEU A 148 -11.90 10.30 2.97
CA LEU A 148 -10.44 10.37 3.02
C LEU A 148 -9.80 8.99 2.84
N ALA A 149 -10.32 7.96 3.51
CA ALA A 149 -9.82 6.59 3.37
C ALA A 149 -10.01 6.06 1.94
N TRP A 150 -11.16 6.33 1.32
CA TRP A 150 -11.40 5.99 -0.10
C TRP A 150 -10.50 6.74 -1.04
N ARG A 151 -10.29 8.04 -0.83
CA ARG A 151 -9.34 8.84 -1.63
C ARG A 151 -7.92 8.32 -1.50
N GLN A 152 -7.48 8.00 -0.30
CA GLN A 152 -6.17 7.40 -0.07
C GLN A 152 -6.06 6.02 -0.74
N LYS A 153 -7.08 5.18 -0.62
CA LYS A 153 -7.12 3.86 -1.28
C LYS A 153 -7.16 3.99 -2.79
N ALA A 154 -7.91 4.94 -3.35
CA ALA A 154 -7.95 5.20 -4.79
C ALA A 154 -6.62 5.74 -5.30
N ALA A 155 -6.00 6.69 -4.58
CA ALA A 155 -4.66 7.17 -4.90
C ALA A 155 -3.62 6.04 -4.83
N PHE A 156 -3.72 5.17 -3.83
CA PHE A 156 -2.85 3.99 -3.71
C PHE A 156 -3.08 2.97 -4.84
N ARG A 157 -4.33 2.70 -5.20
CA ARG A 157 -4.68 1.84 -6.34
C ARG A 157 -4.17 2.42 -7.66
N ASN A 158 -4.31 3.73 -7.85
CA ASN A 158 -3.80 4.42 -9.04
C ASN A 158 -2.27 4.36 -9.08
N ARG A 159 -1.60 4.49 -7.91
CA ARG A 159 -0.15 4.27 -7.80
C ARG A 159 0.21 2.81 -8.14
N LEU A 160 -0.56 1.82 -7.73
CA LEU A 160 -0.29 0.41 -8.05
C LEU A 160 -0.69 -0.01 -9.47
N ALA A 161 -1.46 0.80 -10.20
CA ALA A 161 -1.95 0.44 -11.54
C ALA A 161 -0.82 0.29 -12.56
N GLY A 162 0.31 1.01 -12.39
CA GLY A 162 1.48 0.89 -13.26
C GLY A 162 2.44 -0.25 -12.89
N ARG A 163 2.25 -0.90 -11.75
CA ARG A 163 3.09 -2.03 -11.30
C ARG A 163 3.20 -3.17 -12.31
N PRO A 164 2.13 -3.68 -12.95
CA PRO A 164 2.26 -4.76 -13.93
C PRO A 164 3.12 -4.36 -15.13
N ALA A 165 3.03 -3.11 -15.61
CA ALA A 165 3.85 -2.63 -16.72
C ALA A 165 5.34 -2.57 -16.35
N ALA A 166 5.65 -2.13 -15.13
CA ALA A 166 7.01 -2.15 -14.60
C ALA A 166 7.55 -3.58 -14.44
N GLU A 167 6.75 -4.50 -13.88
CA GLU A 167 7.13 -5.90 -13.68
C GLU A 167 7.36 -6.64 -15.01
N GLU A 168 6.54 -6.38 -16.03
CA GLU A 168 6.71 -6.97 -17.35
C GLU A 168 8.01 -6.52 -18.03
N LEU A 169 8.40 -5.25 -17.86
CA LEU A 169 9.64 -4.71 -18.39
C LEU A 169 10.85 -5.26 -17.58
N TRP A 170 10.70 -5.34 -16.26
CA TRP A 170 11.70 -5.85 -15.32
C TRP A 170 12.00 -7.35 -15.53
N THR A 171 10.99 -8.18 -15.73
CA THR A 171 11.15 -9.63 -15.96
C THR A 171 11.89 -9.96 -17.25
N ARG A 172 11.83 -9.06 -18.24
CA ARG A 172 12.52 -9.22 -19.52
C ARG A 172 14.00 -8.84 -19.47
N ALA A 173 14.44 -8.16 -18.41
CA ALA A 173 15.79 -7.66 -18.30
C ALA A 173 16.81 -8.70 -17.80
N TRP A 174 18.08 -8.50 -18.15
CA TRP A 174 19.20 -9.25 -17.62
C TRP A 174 20.32 -8.34 -17.11
N TYR A 175 21.10 -8.86 -16.18
CA TYR A 175 22.21 -8.19 -15.51
C TYR A 175 23.50 -8.99 -15.70
N CYS A 176 24.58 -8.28 -16.03
CA CYS A 176 25.92 -8.84 -16.13
C CYS A 176 26.70 -8.49 -14.85
N ALA A 177 27.06 -9.49 -14.05
CA ALA A 177 27.80 -9.24 -12.80
C ALA A 177 29.20 -8.68 -13.05
N ARG A 178 29.85 -9.09 -14.14
CA ARG A 178 31.19 -8.63 -14.53
C ARG A 178 31.25 -7.14 -14.88
N CYS A 179 30.25 -6.66 -15.62
CA CYS A 179 30.20 -5.26 -16.07
C CYS A 179 29.44 -4.36 -15.09
N GLY A 180 28.62 -4.93 -14.21
CA GLY A 180 27.74 -4.16 -13.32
C GLY A 180 26.59 -3.45 -14.04
N THR A 181 26.28 -3.86 -15.26
CA THR A 181 25.26 -3.21 -16.11
C THR A 181 24.03 -4.10 -16.30
N ALA A 182 22.88 -3.45 -16.42
CA ALA A 182 21.62 -4.09 -16.79
C ALA A 182 21.29 -3.78 -18.26
N HIS A 183 20.57 -4.70 -18.89
CA HIS A 183 20.26 -4.65 -20.31
C HIS A 183 18.84 -5.14 -20.57
N PHE A 184 18.25 -4.64 -21.65
CA PHE A 184 16.97 -5.09 -22.17
C PHE A 184 17.16 -5.90 -23.45
N PRO A 185 16.19 -6.79 -23.79
CA PRO A 185 16.14 -7.45 -25.08
C PRO A 185 16.25 -6.44 -26.20
N ALA A 186 17.12 -6.73 -27.17
CA ALA A 186 17.15 -5.99 -28.42
C ALA A 186 15.77 -6.10 -29.06
N THR A 187 15.14 -4.96 -29.31
CA THR A 187 13.93 -4.88 -30.11
C THR A 187 14.33 -4.55 -31.56
N PRO A 188 13.46 -4.77 -32.55
CA PRO A 188 13.76 -4.41 -33.94
C PRO A 188 14.18 -2.94 -34.12
N ASP A 189 13.70 -2.07 -33.22
CA ASP A 189 13.92 -0.62 -33.26
C ASP A 189 15.05 -0.13 -32.34
N GLU A 190 15.46 -0.91 -31.33
CA GLU A 190 16.46 -0.48 -30.34
C GLU A 190 17.44 -1.63 -30.02
N PRO A 191 18.76 -1.45 -30.27
CA PRO A 191 19.75 -2.46 -29.93
C PRO A 191 19.87 -2.63 -28.41
N ALA A 192 20.32 -3.80 -27.97
CA ALA A 192 20.57 -4.07 -26.55
C ALA A 192 21.64 -3.11 -26.00
N GLN A 193 21.21 -2.07 -25.29
CA GLN A 193 22.08 -1.05 -24.71
C GLN A 193 22.55 -1.43 -23.31
N ALA A 194 23.75 -1.01 -22.92
CA ALA A 194 24.23 -1.07 -21.55
C ALA A 194 23.63 0.08 -20.73
N LEU A 195 22.83 -0.24 -19.72
CA LEU A 195 22.31 0.72 -18.76
C LEU A 195 23.04 0.60 -17.43
N THR A 196 23.34 1.76 -16.83
CA THR A 196 23.72 1.83 -15.42
C THR A 196 22.55 1.37 -14.55
N LEU A 197 22.84 0.91 -13.33
CA LEU A 197 21.78 0.50 -12.39
C LEU A 197 20.77 1.63 -12.12
N GLN A 198 21.23 2.88 -12.06
CA GLN A 198 20.37 4.04 -11.86
C GLN A 198 19.45 4.30 -13.07
N ASP A 199 19.99 4.22 -14.29
CA ASP A 199 19.21 4.44 -15.52
C ASP A 199 18.22 3.31 -15.76
N PHE A 200 18.63 2.07 -15.47
CA PHE A 200 17.78 0.90 -15.49
C PHE A 200 16.56 1.07 -14.57
N ARG A 201 16.80 1.43 -13.31
CA ARG A 201 15.73 1.68 -12.34
C ARG A 201 14.82 2.82 -12.78
N ARG A 202 15.40 3.92 -13.28
CA ARG A 202 14.63 5.06 -13.82
C ARG A 202 13.70 4.61 -14.94
N ARG A 203 14.17 3.77 -15.87
CA ARG A 203 13.38 3.28 -17.01
C ARG A 203 12.24 2.35 -16.58
N ILE A 204 12.48 1.42 -15.64
CA ILE A 204 11.41 0.56 -15.10
C ILE A 204 10.37 1.38 -14.33
N TRP A 205 10.83 2.30 -13.49
CA TRP A 205 9.94 3.10 -12.67
C TRP A 205 9.14 4.08 -13.53
N GLN A 206 9.72 4.64 -14.59
CA GLN A 206 8.97 5.40 -15.60
C GLN A 206 7.87 4.56 -16.26
N ALA A 207 8.14 3.31 -16.64
CA ALA A 207 7.12 2.42 -17.19
C ALA A 207 5.99 2.13 -16.20
N GLY A 208 6.29 2.12 -14.90
CA GLY A 208 5.29 2.00 -13.82
C GLY A 208 4.62 3.29 -13.36
N GLY A 209 4.97 4.45 -13.94
CA GLY A 209 4.47 5.76 -13.51
C GLY A 209 5.11 6.30 -12.21
N TYR A 210 6.23 5.71 -11.77
CA TYR A 210 7.03 6.08 -10.60
C TYR A 210 8.30 6.89 -10.95
N GLY A 211 8.42 7.40 -12.17
CA GLY A 211 9.65 8.02 -12.68
C GLY A 211 10.21 9.14 -11.80
N GLU A 212 9.36 9.94 -11.18
CA GLU A 212 9.79 11.02 -10.28
C GLU A 212 10.43 10.50 -8.98
N LEU A 213 9.97 9.34 -8.46
CA LEU A 213 10.55 8.73 -7.27
C LEU A 213 11.95 8.18 -7.56
N ALA A 214 12.22 7.75 -8.80
CA ALA A 214 13.53 7.21 -9.17
C ALA A 214 14.63 8.30 -9.15
N ALA A 215 14.25 9.56 -9.38
CA ALA A 215 15.13 10.72 -9.29
C ALA A 215 15.43 11.11 -7.84
N GLN A 216 14.49 10.88 -6.92
CA GLN A 216 14.61 11.25 -5.50
C GLN A 216 15.47 10.26 -4.69
N HIS A 217 15.64 9.01 -5.14
CA HIS A 217 16.34 7.95 -4.42
C HIS A 217 17.64 7.51 -5.11
N PRO A 218 18.68 8.32 -5.31
CA PRO A 218 19.88 7.89 -6.05
C PRO A 218 20.49 6.58 -5.51
N VAL A 219 20.91 5.68 -6.41
CA VAL A 219 21.63 4.45 -6.04
C VAL A 219 23.05 4.88 -5.66
N SER A 220 23.42 4.70 -4.39
CA SER A 220 24.75 5.04 -3.84
C SER A 220 25.71 3.86 -3.92
#